data_AF-A0A453H4X5-F1
#
_entry.id   AF-A0A453H4X5-F1
#
_cell.length_a   1.000
_cell.length_b   1.000
_cell.length_c   1.000
_cell.angle_alpha   90.00
_cell.angle_beta   90.00
_cell.angle_gamma   90.00
#
_symmetry.space_group_name_H-M   'P 1'
#
loop_
_entity.id
_entity.type
_entity.pdbx_description
1 polymer ?
#
loop_
_entity_poly.entity_id
_entity_poly.type
_entity_poly.pdbx_seq_one_letter_code
_entity_poly.pdbx_strand_id
1 'polypeptide(L)'
;MFYSLAVVTFGTAVPAGQFVPGIMIGSTYGRLVGMSVVKFYKKLNVDEGTYALLGAASFLGGSMRMTVSLCVIMVEITNNLQLLPLIMLVLLISKAVGDFFNEGLYEEQARLKGIPLLDSRPKQVMRNMNAKDACKNQKVVCLPRVSRVVDIVSVLQSNKHNGFPVSRCQF
;
A
#
# COMPACT_ATOMS: atom_id res chain seq x y z
N MET A 1 -5.76 24.83 4.38
CA MET A 1 -7.21 24.55 4.52
C MET A 1 -7.65 23.28 3.79
N PHE A 2 -7.31 23.08 2.51
CA PHE A 2 -7.78 21.89 1.78
C PHE A 2 -7.25 20.56 2.36
N TYR A 3 -5.99 20.52 2.82
CA TYR A 3 -5.40 19.33 3.46
C TYR A 3 -6.18 18.88 4.71
N SER A 4 -6.50 19.80 5.62
CA SER A 4 -7.25 19.45 6.85
C SER A 4 -8.64 18.92 6.54
N LEU A 5 -9.32 19.50 5.54
CA LEU A 5 -10.63 19.03 5.10
C LEU A 5 -10.54 17.63 4.48
N ALA A 6 -9.52 17.38 3.65
CA ALA A 6 -9.28 16.07 3.05
C ALA A 6 -9.04 14.97 4.11
N VAL A 7 -8.29 15.29 5.18
CA VAL A 7 -8.08 14.36 6.31
C VAL A 7 -9.39 14.06 7.04
N VAL A 8 -10.21 15.08 7.31
CA VAL A 8 -11.51 14.88 7.98
C VAL A 8 -12.44 14.03 7.12
N THR A 9 -12.55 14.32 5.83
CA THR A 9 -13.44 13.58 4.91
C THR A 9 -13.00 12.13 4.75
N PHE A 10 -11.69 11.85 4.73
CA PHE A 10 -11.17 10.49 4.61
C PHE A 10 -11.53 9.57 5.79
N GLY A 11 -11.78 10.15 6.96
CA GLY A 11 -12.24 9.40 8.14
C GLY A 11 -13.76 9.15 8.18
N THR A 12 -14.53 9.71 7.25
CA THR A 12 -15.98 9.52 7.22
C THR A 12 -16.38 8.20 6.57
N ALA A 13 -17.53 7.65 6.95
CA ALA A 13 -18.07 6.39 6.42
C ALA A 13 -18.67 6.52 5.00
N VAL A 14 -18.06 7.36 4.15
CA VAL A 14 -18.51 7.63 2.78
C VAL A 14 -17.50 7.01 1.80
N PRO A 15 -17.94 6.33 0.73
CA PRO A 15 -17.04 5.84 -0.30
C PRO A 15 -16.42 7.02 -1.06
N ALA A 16 -15.18 7.38 -0.72
CA ALA A 16 -14.43 8.46 -1.35
C ALA A 16 -12.99 8.03 -1.68
N GLY A 17 -12.44 8.56 -2.77
CA GLY A 17 -11.06 8.31 -3.19
C GLY A 17 -10.10 9.39 -2.70
N GLN A 18 -8.88 9.00 -2.31
CA GLN A 18 -7.83 9.91 -1.84
C GLN A 18 -6.92 10.43 -2.98
N PHE A 19 -7.04 9.85 -4.19
CA PHE A 19 -6.14 10.14 -5.31
C PHE A 19 -6.25 11.59 -5.80
N VAL A 20 -7.45 12.03 -6.16
CA VAL A 20 -7.69 13.39 -6.68
C VAL A 20 -7.38 14.47 -5.63
N PRO A 21 -7.84 14.35 -4.36
CA PRO A 21 -7.44 15.30 -3.32
C PRO A 21 -5.92 15.35 -3.13
N GLY A 22 -5.23 14.21 -3.19
CA GLY A 22 -3.77 14.14 -3.08
C GLY A 22 -3.05 14.89 -4.21
N ILE A 23 -3.53 14.76 -5.45
CA ILE A 23 -3.01 15.54 -6.59
C ILE A 23 -3.17 17.03 -6.35
N MET A 24 -4.36 17.49 -5.90
CA MET A 24 -4.59 18.91 -5.65
C MET A 24 -3.69 19.48 -4.55
N ILE A 25 -3.49 18.74 -3.45
CA ILE A 25 -2.61 19.15 -2.36
C ILE A 25 -1.15 19.23 -2.84
N GLY A 26 -0.67 18.15 -3.48
CA GLY A 26 0.71 18.08 -3.95
C GLY A 26 1.00 19.09 -5.06
N SER A 27 0.07 19.31 -5.99
CA SER A 27 0.23 20.30 -7.07
C SER A 27 0.25 21.73 -6.55
N THR A 28 -0.61 22.06 -5.58
CA THR A 28 -0.59 23.38 -4.94
C THR A 28 0.74 23.61 -4.24
N TYR A 29 1.24 22.61 -3.50
CA TYR A 29 2.54 22.69 -2.85
C TYR A 29 3.69 22.81 -3.86
N GLY A 30 3.69 21.99 -4.91
CA GLY A 30 4.67 22.04 -6.00
C GLY A 30 4.67 23.39 -6.71
N ARG A 31 3.50 23.98 -6.95
CA ARG A 31 3.38 25.31 -7.56
C ARG A 31 3.93 26.41 -6.64
N LEU A 32 3.66 26.36 -5.34
CA LEU A 32 4.23 27.30 -4.38
C LEU A 32 5.77 27.23 -4.36
N VAL A 33 6.34 26.02 -4.43
CA VAL A 33 7.79 25.83 -4.55
C VAL A 33 8.29 26.38 -5.88
N GLY A 34 7.63 26.09 -7.00
CA GLY A 34 7.98 26.62 -8.33
C GLY A 34 8.00 28.15 -8.36
N MET A 35 6.96 28.81 -7.84
CA MET A 35 6.90 30.28 -7.73
C MET A 35 8.04 30.84 -6.86
N SER A 36 8.37 30.17 -5.76
CA SER A 36 9.46 30.58 -4.88
C SER A 36 10.82 30.49 -5.58
N VAL A 37 11.06 29.43 -6.33
CA VAL A 37 12.27 29.23 -7.13
C VAL A 37 12.39 30.29 -8.22
N VAL A 38 11.32 30.56 -8.98
CA VAL A 38 11.30 31.59 -10.03
C VAL A 38 11.60 32.97 -9.45
N LYS A 39 11.01 33.32 -8.30
CA LYS A 39 11.25 34.60 -7.62
C LYS A 39 12.71 34.75 -7.16
N PHE A 40 13.33 33.67 -6.71
CA PHE A 40 14.71 33.68 -6.20
C PHE A 40 15.74 33.70 -7.33
N TYR A 41 15.52 32.94 -8.40
CA TYR A 41 16.49 32.78 -9.49
C TYR A 41 16.30 33.75 -10.67
N LYS A 42 15.21 34.56 -10.69
CA LYS A 42 14.91 35.71 -11.58
C LYS A 42 15.07 35.53 -13.11
N LYS A 43 15.59 34.39 -13.61
CA LYS A 43 16.11 34.24 -14.97
C LYS A 43 16.01 32.82 -15.54
N LEU A 44 15.31 31.93 -14.86
CA LEU A 44 15.12 30.54 -15.28
C LEU A 44 13.74 30.44 -15.94
N ASN A 45 13.70 30.21 -17.27
CA ASN A 45 12.50 29.84 -18.04
C ASN A 45 12.02 28.45 -17.61
N VAL A 46 11.62 28.31 -16.34
CA VAL A 46 11.11 27.05 -15.83
C VAL A 46 9.61 27.13 -15.79
N ASP A 47 8.99 26.17 -16.44
CA ASP A 47 7.54 26.01 -16.47
C ASP A 47 7.01 25.68 -15.06
N GLU A 48 6.18 26.56 -14.52
CA GLU A 48 5.53 26.39 -13.22
C GLU A 48 4.67 25.12 -13.16
N GLY A 49 4.11 24.71 -14.30
CA GLY A 49 3.28 23.51 -14.44
C GLY A 49 4.06 22.23 -14.15
N THR A 50 5.30 22.16 -14.59
CA THR A 50 6.19 21.02 -14.32
C THR A 50 6.46 20.84 -12.82
N TYR A 51 6.66 21.92 -12.05
CA TYR A 51 6.81 21.80 -10.59
C TYR A 51 5.52 21.40 -9.89
N ALA A 52 4.36 21.86 -10.38
CA ALA A 52 3.08 21.41 -9.86
C ALA A 52 2.88 19.90 -10.11
N LEU A 53 3.27 19.41 -11.29
CA LEU A 53 3.23 17.98 -11.64
C LEU A 53 4.12 17.14 -10.71
N LEU A 54 5.37 17.56 -10.50
CA LEU A 54 6.31 16.89 -9.61
C LEU A 54 5.86 16.93 -8.14
N GLY A 55 5.27 18.03 -7.71
CA GLY A 55 4.68 18.15 -6.37
C GLY A 55 3.53 17.17 -6.17
N ALA A 56 2.62 17.05 -7.13
CA ALA A 56 1.54 16.06 -7.11
C ALA A 56 2.08 14.62 -7.07
N ALA A 57 3.06 14.31 -7.92
CA ALA A 57 3.71 12.99 -7.92
C ALA A 57 4.37 12.68 -6.57
N SER A 58 5.12 13.62 -5.99
CA SER A 58 5.78 13.44 -4.69
C SER A 58 4.78 13.13 -3.58
N PHE A 59 3.70 13.89 -3.47
CA PHE A 59 2.72 13.71 -2.40
C PHE A 59 2.01 12.35 -2.49
N LEU A 60 1.61 11.96 -3.71
CA LEU A 60 0.99 10.66 -3.94
C LEU A 60 1.97 9.50 -3.73
N GLY A 61 3.22 9.63 -4.18
CA GLY A 61 4.27 8.63 -3.98
C GLY A 61 4.59 8.41 -2.51
N GLY A 62 4.65 9.48 -1.71
CA GLY A 62 4.87 9.40 -0.26
C GLY A 62 3.67 8.83 0.51
N SER A 63 2.45 9.22 0.15
CA SER A 63 1.25 8.78 0.88
C SER A 63 0.83 7.34 0.54
N MET A 64 0.82 7.00 -0.76
CA MET A 64 0.30 5.71 -1.25
C MET A 64 1.39 4.65 -1.48
N ARG A 65 2.69 5.02 -1.49
CA ARG A 65 3.84 4.12 -1.76
C ARG A 65 3.79 3.38 -3.10
N MET A 66 2.93 3.82 -4.01
CA MET A 66 2.84 3.32 -5.39
C MET A 66 3.80 4.11 -6.28
N THR A 67 4.85 3.46 -6.81
CA THR A 67 5.87 4.15 -7.61
C THR A 67 5.69 3.92 -9.11
N VAL A 68 5.61 2.66 -9.56
CA VAL A 68 5.58 2.34 -10.99
C VAL A 68 4.25 2.75 -11.63
N SER A 69 3.12 2.29 -11.09
CA SER A 69 1.80 2.60 -11.64
C SER A 69 1.50 4.10 -11.64
N LEU A 70 1.84 4.79 -10.55
CA LEU A 70 1.65 6.23 -10.44
C LEU A 70 2.50 7.01 -11.45
N CYS A 71 3.76 6.59 -11.66
CA CYS A 71 4.62 7.19 -12.66
C CYS A 71 4.02 7.04 -14.06
N VAL A 72 3.53 5.84 -14.42
CA VAL A 72 2.92 5.58 -15.71
C VAL A 72 1.68 6.44 -15.92
N ILE A 73 0.77 6.49 -14.94
CA ILE A 73 -0.44 7.33 -15.01
C ILE A 73 -0.07 8.80 -15.22
N MET A 74 0.91 9.31 -14.49
CA MET A 74 1.28 10.73 -14.59
C MET A 74 1.92 11.07 -15.95
N VAL A 75 2.72 10.16 -16.50
CA VAL A 75 3.32 10.29 -17.84
C VAL A 75 2.26 10.20 -18.94
N GLU A 76 1.30 9.29 -18.82
CA GLU A 76 0.19 9.15 -19.76
C GLU A 76 -0.68 10.42 -19.80
N ILE A 77 -1.03 10.98 -18.63
CA ILE A 77 -1.83 12.21 -18.53
C ILE A 77 -1.07 13.41 -19.13
N THR A 78 0.25 13.48 -18.91
CA THR A 78 1.08 14.57 -19.42
C THR A 78 1.42 14.39 -20.91
N ASN A 79 1.26 13.18 -21.44
CA ASN A 79 1.64 12.78 -22.80
C ASN A 79 3.09 13.19 -23.18
N ASN A 80 4.00 13.17 -22.19
CA ASN A 80 5.39 13.56 -22.39
C ASN A 80 6.34 12.60 -21.69
N LEU A 81 6.93 11.71 -22.47
CA LEU A 81 7.85 10.67 -22.01
C LEU A 81 9.18 11.23 -21.49
N GLN A 82 9.58 12.46 -21.87
CA GLN A 82 10.83 13.06 -21.41
C GLN A 82 10.80 13.41 -19.91
N LEU A 83 9.60 13.61 -19.34
CA LEU A 83 9.40 13.88 -17.91
C LEU A 83 9.45 12.62 -17.04
N LEU A 84 9.42 11.42 -17.64
CA LEU A 84 9.45 10.14 -16.95
C LEU A 84 10.61 10.00 -15.95
N PRO A 85 11.89 10.20 -16.32
CA PRO A 85 13.00 10.03 -15.37
C PRO A 85 12.92 11.01 -14.18
N LEU A 86 12.40 12.22 -14.41
CA LEU A 86 12.25 13.23 -13.37
C LEU A 86 11.17 12.83 -12.36
N ILE A 87 10.02 12.36 -12.85
CA ILE A 87 8.91 11.88 -12.02
C ILE A 87 9.34 10.65 -11.22
N MET A 88 10.04 9.70 -11.85
CA MET A 88 10.56 8.51 -11.16
C MET A 88 11.51 8.87 -10.02
N LEU A 89 12.45 9.80 -10.26
CA LEU A 89 13.40 10.24 -9.24
C LEU A 89 12.67 10.82 -8.02
N VAL A 90 11.72 11.73 -8.25
CA VAL A 90 10.94 12.37 -7.18
C VAL A 90 10.10 11.35 -6.41
N LEU A 91 9.48 10.39 -7.12
CA LEU A 91 8.71 9.31 -6.50
C LEU A 91 9.57 8.41 -5.63
N LEU A 92 10.78 8.03 -6.08
CA LEU A 92 11.69 7.18 -5.32
C LEU A 92 12.18 7.89 -4.05
N ILE A 93 12.57 9.16 -4.15
CA ILE A 93 12.99 9.96 -2.99
C ILE A 93 11.82 10.09 -2.01
N SER A 94 10.63 10.45 -2.50
CA SER A 94 9.46 10.61 -1.63
C SER A 94 9.04 9.29 -0.97
N LYS A 95 9.14 8.17 -1.69
CA LYS A 95 8.88 6.85 -1.12
C LYS A 95 9.91 6.50 -0.05
N ALA A 96 11.20 6.67 -0.33
CA ALA A 96 12.26 6.36 0.63
C ALA A 96 12.11 7.16 1.93
N VAL A 97 11.76 8.45 1.82
CA VAL A 97 11.43 9.28 2.99
C VAL A 97 10.17 8.80 3.67
N GLY A 98 9.11 8.47 2.93
CA GLY A 98 7.87 7.92 3.50
C GLY A 98 8.09 6.62 4.27
N ASP A 99 8.83 5.68 3.70
CA ASP A 99 9.16 4.37 4.28
C ASP A 99 9.98 4.48 5.57
N PHE A 100 10.71 5.59 5.77
CA PHE A 100 11.42 5.86 7.02
C PHE A 100 10.49 6.27 8.17
N PHE A 101 9.37 6.94 7.86
CA PHE A 101 8.48 7.51 8.88
C PHE A 101 7.22 6.67 9.15
N ASN A 102 6.60 6.07 8.13
CA ASN A 102 5.32 5.38 8.28
C ASN A 102 5.18 4.17 7.33
N GLU A 103 4.05 3.45 7.38
CA GLU A 103 3.61 2.49 6.33
C GLU A 103 2.57 3.13 5.39
N GLY A 104 2.26 2.44 4.27
CA GLY A 104 1.30 2.86 3.25
C GLY A 104 -0.03 3.32 3.83
N LEU A 105 -0.63 4.40 3.34
CA LEU A 105 -1.97 4.79 3.80
C LEU A 105 -2.97 3.63 3.67
N TYR A 106 -2.91 2.90 2.56
CA TYR A 106 -3.78 1.75 2.31
C TYR A 106 -3.43 0.51 3.17
N GLU A 107 -2.16 0.31 3.49
CA GLU A 107 -1.71 -0.79 4.36
C GLU A 107 -2.18 -0.55 5.80
N GLU A 108 -2.03 0.68 6.30
CA GLU A 108 -2.53 1.06 7.62
C GLU A 108 -4.05 0.96 7.71
N GLN A 109 -4.78 1.34 6.66
CA GLN A 109 -6.23 1.15 6.62
C GLN A 109 -6.63 -0.33 6.65
N ALA A 110 -5.91 -1.19 5.93
CA ALA A 110 -6.16 -2.63 5.95
C ALA A 110 -5.87 -3.23 7.33
N ARG A 111 -4.79 -2.77 7.99
CA ARG A 111 -4.43 -3.14 9.36
C ARG A 111 -5.50 -2.71 10.36
N LEU A 112 -6.01 -1.48 10.27
CA LEU A 112 -7.09 -0.97 11.12
C LEU A 112 -8.40 -1.74 10.94
N LYS A 113 -8.68 -2.25 9.73
CA LYS A 113 -9.83 -3.14 9.48
C LYS A 113 -9.62 -4.57 9.97
N GLY A 114 -8.43 -4.92 10.45
CA GLY A 114 -8.12 -6.28 10.91
C GLY A 114 -8.09 -7.32 9.80
N ILE A 115 -7.87 -6.91 8.55
CA ILE A 115 -7.77 -7.83 7.42
C ILE A 115 -6.39 -8.49 7.44
N PRO A 116 -6.28 -9.83 7.45
CA PRO A 116 -4.99 -10.51 7.41
C PRO A 116 -4.38 -10.40 6.00
N LEU A 117 -3.68 -9.29 5.75
CA LEU A 117 -2.95 -9.05 4.50
C LEU A 117 -1.57 -9.73 4.59
N LEU A 118 -1.22 -10.50 3.57
CA LEU A 118 0.10 -11.12 3.47
C LEU A 118 1.00 -10.23 2.63
N ASP A 119 2.07 -9.71 3.25
CA ASP A 119 3.05 -8.89 2.56
C ASP A 119 3.83 -9.70 1.50
N SER A 120 4.16 -9.08 0.37
CA SER A 120 4.93 -9.72 -0.71
C SER A 120 6.35 -10.15 -0.29
N ARG A 121 6.88 -9.57 0.79
CA ARG A 121 8.18 -9.95 1.36
C ARG A 121 7.99 -10.27 2.84
N PRO A 122 8.47 -11.44 3.31
CA PRO A 122 8.44 -11.75 4.74
C PRO A 122 9.32 -10.75 5.49
N LYS A 123 8.86 -10.33 6.68
CA LYS A 123 9.65 -9.47 7.58
C LYS A 123 11.01 -10.13 7.85
N GLN A 124 12.07 -9.34 7.99
CA GLN A 124 13.43 -9.85 8.17
C GLN A 124 13.54 -10.83 9.35
N VAL A 125 12.78 -10.59 10.42
CA VAL A 125 12.69 -11.48 11.59
C VAL A 125 12.11 -12.87 11.28
N MET A 126 11.26 -12.98 10.24
CA MET A 126 10.67 -14.26 9.82
C MET A 126 11.62 -15.09 8.95
N ARG A 127 12.74 -14.54 8.46
CA ARG A 127 13.73 -15.31 7.69
C ARG A 127 14.40 -16.41 8.50
N ASN A 128 14.52 -16.22 9.81
CA ASN A 128 15.13 -17.18 10.72
C ASN A 128 14.11 -18.06 11.45
N MET A 129 12.80 -17.90 11.17
CA MET A 129 11.77 -18.77 11.71
C MET A 129 11.63 -20.03 10.87
N ASN A 130 11.66 -21.18 11.53
CA ASN A 130 11.34 -22.44 10.90
C ASN A 130 9.82 -22.62 10.79
N ALA A 131 9.37 -23.35 9.77
CA ALA A 131 7.95 -23.69 9.62
C ALA A 131 7.37 -24.42 10.85
N LYS A 132 8.21 -25.17 11.59
CA LYS A 132 7.83 -25.82 12.85
C LYS A 132 7.41 -24.82 13.93
N ASP A 133 8.04 -23.66 14.01
CA ASP A 133 7.71 -22.63 14.99
C ASP A 133 6.45 -21.86 14.61
N ALA A 134 6.22 -21.66 13.31
CA ALA A 134 4.97 -21.10 12.80
C ALA A 134 3.75 -22.01 13.03
N CYS A 135 3.91 -23.34 12.87
CA CYS A 135 2.82 -24.30 13.02
C CYS A 135 2.59 -24.79 14.46
N LYS A 136 3.41 -24.37 15.44
CA LYS A 136 3.51 -24.97 16.77
C LYS A 136 2.22 -24.96 17.59
N ASN A 137 1.32 -24.02 17.32
CA ASN A 137 0.06 -23.84 18.06
C ASN A 137 -1.17 -24.47 17.41
N GLN A 138 -1.05 -25.15 16.26
CA GLN A 138 -2.21 -25.76 15.60
C GLN A 138 -2.25 -27.27 15.84
N LYS A 139 -3.19 -27.72 16.68
CA LYS A 139 -3.60 -29.13 16.72
C LYS A 139 -4.33 -29.44 15.41
N VAL A 140 -3.63 -30.10 14.50
CA VAL A 140 -4.18 -30.50 13.20
C VAL A 140 -5.11 -31.70 13.42
N VAL A 141 -6.39 -31.52 13.07
CA VAL A 141 -7.35 -32.62 13.04
C VAL A 141 -7.24 -33.31 11.69
N CYS A 142 -6.73 -34.54 11.67
CA CYS A 142 -6.58 -35.33 10.46
C CYS A 142 -7.77 -36.28 10.28
N LEU A 143 -8.21 -36.48 9.04
CA LEU A 143 -9.24 -37.47 8.70
C LEU A 143 -8.59 -38.71 8.05
N PRO A 144 -8.95 -39.94 8.45
CA PRO A 144 -8.47 -41.14 7.76
C PRO A 144 -9.06 -41.27 6.37
N ARG A 145 -8.34 -41.98 5.48
CA ARG A 145 -8.76 -42.27 4.08
C ARG A 145 -10.16 -42.89 3.99
N VAL A 146 -10.54 -43.69 4.99
CA VAL A 146 -11.87 -44.28 5.12
C VAL A 146 -12.41 -43.87 6.48
N SER A 147 -13.43 -43.02 6.49
CA SER A 147 -14.09 -42.50 7.69
C SER A 147 -15.60 -42.68 7.57
N ARG A 148 -16.29 -42.90 8.69
CA ARG A 148 -17.76 -42.92 8.69
C ARG A 148 -18.29 -41.50 8.57
N VAL A 149 -19.41 -41.33 7.89
CA VAL A 149 -20.03 -40.00 7.68
C VAL A 149 -20.36 -39.30 9.00
N VAL A 150 -20.76 -40.05 10.04
CA VAL A 150 -21.05 -39.53 11.38
C VAL A 150 -19.81 -38.89 12.04
N ASP A 151 -18.65 -39.51 11.86
CA ASP A 151 -17.38 -39.01 12.42
C ASP A 151 -16.93 -37.73 11.69
N ILE A 152 -17.20 -37.62 10.38
CA ILE A 152 -16.89 -36.40 9.59
C ILE A 152 -17.80 -35.24 9.99
N VAL A 153 -19.11 -35.49 10.13
CA VAL A 153 -20.09 -34.45 10.49
C VAL A 153 -19.81 -33.89 11.88
N SER A 154 -19.47 -34.75 12.84
CA SER A 154 -19.10 -34.31 14.19
C SER A 154 -17.80 -33.50 14.23
N VAL A 155 -16.80 -33.85 13.41
CA VAL A 155 -15.55 -33.06 13.27
C VAL A 155 -15.82 -31.70 12.62
N LEU A 156 -16.69 -31.63 11.61
CA LEU A 156 -17.09 -30.38 10.95
C LEU A 156 -17.91 -29.46 11.86
N GLN A 157 -18.76 -30.02 12.73
CA GLN A 157 -19.55 -29.22 13.68
C GLN A 157 -18.71 -28.70 14.85
N SER A 158 -17.69 -29.45 15.27
CA SER A 158 -16.83 -29.08 16.41
C SER A 158 -15.70 -28.11 16.05
N ASN A 159 -15.30 -28.04 14.77
CA ASN A 159 -14.18 -27.21 14.33
C ASN A 159 -14.62 -26.12 13.35
N LYS A 160 -14.01 -24.93 13.47
CA LYS A 160 -14.22 -23.81 12.55
C LYS A 160 -13.25 -23.80 11.36
N HIS A 161 -12.51 -24.88 11.16
CA HIS A 161 -11.51 -25.01 10.09
C HIS A 161 -12.17 -25.40 8.76
N ASN A 162 -11.73 -24.76 7.67
CA ASN A 162 -12.26 -25.00 6.32
C ASN A 162 -11.48 -26.09 5.54
N GLY A 163 -10.41 -26.64 6.11
CA GLY A 163 -9.57 -27.64 5.46
C GLY A 163 -9.03 -28.64 6.47
N PHE A 164 -9.11 -29.92 6.13
CA PHE A 164 -8.64 -31.04 6.96
C PHE A 164 -7.73 -31.93 6.10
N PRO A 165 -6.47 -32.16 6.50
CA PRO A 165 -5.58 -33.06 5.78
C PRO A 165 -6.02 -34.52 5.96
N VAL A 166 -5.91 -35.30 4.88
CA VAL A 166 -6.21 -36.73 4.89
C VAL A 166 -4.89 -37.50 5.03
N SER A 167 -4.72 -38.24 6.11
CA SER A 167 -3.54 -39.07 6.35
C SER A 167 -3.94 -40.53 6.62
N ARG A 168 -3.05 -41.49 6.31
CA ARG A 168 -3.22 -42.85 6.84
C ARG A 168 -2.92 -42.77 8.33
N CYS A 169 -3.91 -43.01 9.19
CA CYS A 169 -3.69 -43.10 10.63
C CYS A 169 -2.63 -44.18 10.91
N GLN A 170 -1.43 -43.78 11.32
CA GLN A 170 -0.56 -44.62 12.13
C GLN A 170 -0.90 -44.28 13.58
N PHE A 171 -1.47 -45.27 14.28
CA PHE A 171 -1.42 -45.32 15.73
C PHE A 171 0.02 -45.64 16.17
#